data_AF-A0A7S4B6G0-F1
#
_entry.id   AF-A0A7S4B6G0-F1
#
_cell.length_a   1.000
_cell.length_b   1.000
_cell.length_c   1.000
_cell.angle_alpha   90.00
_cell.angle_beta   90.00
_cell.angle_gamma   90.00
#
_symmetry.space_group_name_H-M   'P 1'
#
loop_
_entity.id
_entity.type
_entity.pdbx_description
1 polymer ?
#
loop_
_entity_poly.entity_id
_entity_poly.type
_entity_poly.pdbx_seq_one_letter_code
_entity_poly.pdbx_strand_id
1 'polypeptide(L)'
;MQAGDSGATPDGSASGGHDAPDHQGAMLRIVCQQRERARREASALAVEVKGAREQVRALQAASRRLQGDNLALYEKVRFLQSRLESKPGGADAATHISISDESTEAAYKELYEEKMNPFAAFHKRERLQRYSELTPPEKLMLSFSSFFLSNRHARIFLFGYMVCLHLLVSGSMYSVTHRTRC
;
A
#
# COMPACT_ATOMS: atom_id res chain seq x y z
N MET A 1 73.85 62.86 31.31
CA MET A 1 74.58 61.82 30.56
C MET A 1 73.53 60.81 30.11
N GLN A 2 73.28 60.51 28.85
CA GLN A 2 73.88 60.87 27.57
C GLN A 2 72.82 60.56 26.49
N ALA A 3 72.99 61.18 25.32
CA ALA A 3 72.19 61.14 24.07
C ALA A 3 71.59 59.76 23.72
N GLY A 4 70.44 59.64 23.03
CA GLY A 4 69.94 60.44 21.92
C GLY A 4 70.13 59.64 20.62
N ASP A 5 69.03 59.21 19.99
CA ASP A 5 68.99 58.95 18.54
C ASP A 5 67.57 59.17 18.02
N SER A 6 67.52 59.63 16.78
CA SER A 6 66.48 60.43 16.17
C SER A 6 65.63 59.60 15.21
N GLY A 7 64.41 60.09 14.94
CA GLY A 7 63.94 60.12 13.57
C GLY A 7 62.55 59.56 13.29
N ALA A 8 61.75 60.42 12.67
CA ALA A 8 60.60 60.13 11.80
C ALA A 8 59.24 59.88 12.46
N THR A 9 58.50 60.98 12.64
CA THR A 9 57.07 61.00 12.30
C THR A 9 56.92 60.81 10.78
N PRO A 10 55.90 60.07 10.33
CA PRO A 10 55.00 60.70 9.39
C PRO A 10 53.57 60.68 9.90
N ASP A 11 52.94 61.81 9.58
CA ASP A 11 51.52 62.10 9.63
C ASP A 11 50.69 60.95 9.04
N GLY A 12 49.63 60.58 9.75
CA GLY A 12 48.84 59.39 9.45
C GLY A 12 47.51 59.42 10.16
N SER A 13 46.70 60.41 9.78
CA SER A 13 45.25 60.51 10.00
C SER A 13 44.58 59.17 10.31
N ALA A 14 44.37 58.86 11.59
CA ALA A 14 43.44 57.83 12.02
C ALA A 14 42.04 58.46 12.07
N SER A 15 41.53 58.83 10.89
CA SER A 15 40.13 59.18 10.73
C SER A 15 39.26 58.01 11.16
N GLY A 16 38.18 58.31 11.88
CA GLY A 16 37.16 57.34 12.25
C GLY A 16 36.67 56.49 11.08
N GLY A 17 36.32 55.25 11.42
CA GLY A 17 35.79 54.25 10.51
C GLY A 17 35.48 52.96 11.27
N HIS A 18 34.67 53.09 12.33
CA HIS A 18 33.89 51.97 12.86
C HIS A 18 32.93 51.49 11.76
N ASP A 19 32.52 50.21 11.83
CA ASP A 19 31.31 49.66 11.18
C ASP A 19 31.38 49.16 9.72
N ALA A 20 32.14 48.09 9.44
CA ALA A 20 31.87 47.24 8.26
C ALA A 20 32.26 45.74 8.30
N PRO A 21 32.74 45.09 9.39
CA PRO A 21 32.99 43.63 9.38
C PRO A 21 31.88 42.76 10.02
N ASP A 22 30.87 43.34 10.68
CA ASP A 22 29.97 42.58 11.55
C ASP A 22 28.74 41.99 10.84
N HIS A 23 28.33 42.56 9.71
CA HIS A 23 27.08 42.17 9.05
C HIS A 23 27.18 40.80 8.34
N GLN A 24 28.30 40.51 7.67
CA GLN A 24 28.53 39.19 7.05
C GLN A 24 28.72 38.09 8.11
N GLY A 25 29.42 38.40 9.21
CA GLY A 25 29.56 37.49 10.35
C GLY A 25 28.21 37.19 11.00
N ALA A 26 27.39 38.21 11.22
CA ALA A 26 26.03 38.07 11.75
C ALA A 26 25.13 37.25 10.82
N MET A 27 25.18 37.50 9.50
CA MET A 27 24.41 36.74 8.51
C MET A 27 24.80 35.25 8.50
N LEU A 28 26.10 34.93 8.48
CA LEU A 28 26.57 33.55 8.52
C LEU A 28 26.19 32.84 9.83
N ARG A 29 26.19 33.55 10.96
CA ARG A 29 25.73 33.01 12.25
C ARG A 29 24.23 32.67 12.22
N ILE A 30 23.40 33.54 11.64
CA ILE A 30 21.96 33.29 11.49
C ILE A 30 21.71 32.07 10.60
N VAL A 31 22.40 31.97 9.45
CA VAL A 31 22.28 30.81 8.55
C VAL A 31 22.74 29.52 9.24
N CYS A 32 23.84 29.57 10.00
CA CYS A 32 24.29 28.43 10.80
C CYS A 32 23.25 28.01 11.84
N GLN A 33 22.62 28.96 12.55
CA GLN A 33 21.57 28.68 13.53
C GLN A 33 20.32 28.09 12.87
N GLN A 34 19.90 28.60 11.71
CA GLN A 34 18.77 28.05 10.96
C GLN A 34 19.06 26.62 10.48
N ARG A 35 20.27 26.37 9.95
CA ARG A 35 20.70 25.03 9.56
C ARG A 35 20.69 24.06 10.74
N GLU A 36 21.19 24.51 11.88
CA GLU A 36 21.24 23.70 13.10
C GLU A 36 19.83 23.40 13.62
N ARG A 37 18.92 24.38 13.60
CA ARG A 37 17.51 24.18 13.94
C ARG A 37 16.84 23.18 13.00
N ALA A 38 17.01 23.34 11.70
CA ALA A 38 16.47 22.41 10.70
C ALA A 38 17.04 21.00 10.88
N ARG A 39 18.33 20.86 11.21
CA ARG A 39 18.94 19.56 11.54
C ARG A 39 18.34 18.93 12.79
N ARG A 40 18.07 19.71 13.83
CA ARG A 40 17.43 19.22 15.07
C ARG A 40 15.98 18.80 14.83
N GLU A 41 15.23 19.56 14.06
CA GLU A 41 13.86 19.20 13.69
C GLU A 41 13.84 17.93 12.81
N ALA A 42 14.78 17.82 11.86
CA ALA A 42 14.94 16.63 11.03
C ALA A 42 15.34 15.39 11.85
N SER A 43 16.25 15.53 12.83
CA SER A 43 16.65 14.40 13.69
C SER A 43 15.52 13.98 14.64
N ALA A 44 14.77 14.94 15.20
CA ALA A 44 13.59 14.66 16.02
C ALA A 44 12.51 13.91 15.22
N LEU A 45 12.19 14.39 14.02
CA LEU A 45 11.24 13.71 13.11
C LEU A 45 11.73 12.32 12.72
N ALA A 46 13.03 12.14 12.49
CA ALA A 46 13.59 10.81 12.17
C ALA A 46 13.40 9.82 13.33
N VAL A 47 13.56 10.28 14.58
CA VAL A 47 13.32 9.46 15.78
C VAL A 47 11.84 9.11 15.92
N GLU A 48 10.94 10.08 15.71
CA GLU A 48 9.49 9.87 15.78
C GLU A 48 9.02 8.86 14.72
N VAL A 49 9.46 9.03 13.47
CA VAL A 49 9.15 8.09 12.38
C VAL A 49 9.69 6.70 12.68
N LYS A 50 10.88 6.59 13.28
CA LYS A 50 11.43 5.30 13.71
C LYS A 50 10.56 4.67 14.80
N GLY A 51 10.16 5.44 15.81
CA GLY A 51 9.26 4.97 16.88
C GLY A 51 7.90 4.51 16.35
N ALA A 52 7.28 5.28 15.47
CA ALA A 52 6.00 4.90 14.83
C ALA A 52 6.15 3.60 14.02
N ARG A 53 7.24 3.44 13.27
CA ARG A 53 7.51 2.19 12.51
C ARG A 53 7.72 1.00 13.43
N GLU A 54 8.38 1.18 14.58
CA GLU A 54 8.56 0.12 15.58
C GLU A 54 7.21 -0.29 16.20
N GLN A 55 6.34 0.66 16.51
CA GLN A 55 4.98 0.37 16.99
C GLN A 55 4.15 -0.41 15.96
N VAL A 56 4.20 0.00 14.68
CA VAL A 56 3.52 -0.74 13.61
C VAL A 56 4.03 -2.18 13.52
N ARG A 57 5.34 -2.39 13.60
CA ARG A 57 5.93 -3.74 13.61
C ARG A 57 5.51 -4.55 14.83
N ALA A 58 5.47 -3.94 16.01
CA ALA A 58 5.04 -4.60 17.24
C ALA A 58 3.56 -5.01 17.16
N LEU A 59 2.67 -4.13 16.68
CA LEU A 59 1.25 -4.43 16.49
C LEU A 59 1.04 -5.52 15.43
N GLN A 60 1.79 -5.49 14.33
CA GLN A 60 1.75 -6.56 13.33
C GLN A 60 2.21 -7.91 13.90
N ALA A 61 3.27 -7.92 14.71
CA ALA A 61 3.73 -9.14 15.38
C ALA A 61 2.69 -9.67 16.38
N ALA A 62 2.07 -8.78 17.17
CA ALA A 62 1.00 -9.14 18.09
C ALA A 62 -0.24 -9.68 17.35
N SER A 63 -0.62 -9.08 16.23
CA SER A 63 -1.72 -9.55 15.38
C SER A 63 -1.44 -10.95 14.83
N ARG A 64 -0.25 -11.19 14.28
CA ARG A 64 0.16 -12.53 13.80
C ARG A 64 0.17 -13.57 14.91
N ARG A 65 0.63 -13.18 16.11
CA ARG A 65 0.60 -14.05 17.28
C ARG A 65 -0.83 -14.41 17.68
N LEU A 66 -1.72 -13.40 17.81
CA LEU A 66 -3.13 -13.62 18.13
C LEU A 66 -3.84 -14.46 17.06
N GLN A 67 -3.52 -14.26 15.79
CA GLN A 67 -4.05 -15.11 14.70
C GLN A 67 -3.61 -16.56 14.86
N GLY A 68 -2.35 -16.81 15.22
CA GLY A 68 -1.84 -18.16 15.50
C GLY A 68 -2.48 -18.80 16.74
N ASP A 69 -2.63 -18.02 17.81
CA ASP A 69 -3.27 -18.47 19.06
C ASP A 69 -4.77 -18.76 18.85
N ASN A 70 -5.48 -17.92 18.10
CA ASN A 70 -6.88 -18.13 17.71
C ASN A 70 -7.04 -19.39 16.88
N LEU A 71 -6.15 -19.63 15.91
CA LEU A 71 -6.17 -20.85 15.11
C LEU A 71 -5.92 -22.09 16.00
N ALA A 72 -4.94 -22.05 16.90
CA ALA A 72 -4.67 -23.17 17.81
C ALA A 72 -5.84 -23.44 18.78
N LEU A 73 -6.56 -22.40 19.20
CA LEU A 73 -7.77 -22.56 20.01
C LEU A 73 -8.89 -23.18 19.18
N TYR A 74 -9.10 -22.73 17.95
CA TYR A 74 -10.06 -23.31 17.01
C TYR A 74 -9.77 -24.81 16.76
N GLU A 75 -8.50 -25.17 16.52
CA GLU A 75 -8.06 -26.56 16.38
C GLU A 75 -8.49 -27.42 17.58
N LYS A 76 -8.31 -26.90 18.82
CA LYS A 76 -8.71 -27.59 20.06
C LYS A 76 -10.23 -27.73 20.18
N VAL A 77 -10.98 -26.65 19.92
CA VAL A 77 -12.45 -26.68 19.97
C VAL A 77 -12.99 -27.69 18.97
N ARG A 78 -12.48 -27.67 17.74
CA ARG A 78 -12.88 -28.60 16.68
C ARG A 78 -12.55 -30.06 17.02
N PHE A 79 -11.38 -30.31 17.63
CA PHE A 79 -11.02 -31.65 18.11
C PHE A 79 -11.95 -32.16 19.22
N LEU A 80 -12.35 -31.29 20.15
CA LEU A 80 -13.31 -31.66 21.20
C LEU A 80 -14.71 -31.90 20.62
N GLN A 81 -15.14 -31.07 19.66
CA GLN A 81 -16.40 -31.24 18.94
C GLN A 81 -16.43 -32.57 18.18
N SER A 82 -15.37 -32.92 17.43
CA SER A 82 -15.33 -34.18 16.69
C SER A 82 -15.34 -35.41 17.60
N ARG A 83 -14.68 -35.34 18.76
CA ARG A 83 -14.72 -36.40 19.78
C ARG A 83 -16.12 -36.56 20.40
N LEU A 84 -16.83 -35.45 20.58
CA LEU A 84 -18.20 -35.43 21.11
C LEU A 84 -19.20 -35.97 20.07
N GLU A 85 -19.08 -35.57 18.81
CA GLU A 85 -19.87 -36.08 17.68
C GLU A 85 -19.67 -37.60 17.48
N SER A 86 -18.45 -38.10 17.74
CA SER A 86 -18.14 -39.54 17.65
C SER A 86 -18.78 -40.39 18.78
N LYS A 87 -19.33 -39.76 19.82
CA LYS A 87 -20.00 -40.46 20.94
C LYS A 87 -21.52 -40.52 20.67
N PRO A 88 -22.16 -41.70 20.80
CA PRO A 88 -23.61 -41.79 20.62
C PRO A 88 -24.33 -40.95 21.68
N GLY A 89 -25.13 -39.97 21.23
CA GLY A 89 -25.82 -38.98 22.09
C GLY A 89 -25.08 -37.64 22.31
N GLY A 90 -23.95 -37.40 21.62
CA GLY A 90 -23.18 -36.15 21.75
C GLY A 90 -23.65 -34.99 20.86
N ALA A 91 -24.59 -35.22 19.94
CA ALA A 91 -25.03 -34.21 18.97
C ALA A 91 -25.59 -32.94 19.64
N ASP A 92 -26.40 -33.10 20.69
CA ASP A 92 -27.03 -31.97 21.39
C ASP A 92 -26.01 -31.07 22.12
N ALA A 93 -24.92 -31.67 22.61
CA ALA A 93 -23.85 -30.95 23.29
C ALA A 93 -22.88 -30.28 22.29
N ALA A 94 -22.74 -30.81 21.07
CA ALA A 94 -21.95 -30.19 20.00
C ALA A 94 -22.62 -28.91 19.47
N THR A 95 -23.95 -28.88 19.39
CA THR A 95 -24.71 -27.70 18.98
C THR A 95 -24.54 -26.52 19.94
N HIS A 96 -24.43 -26.76 21.25
CA HIS A 96 -24.25 -25.70 22.26
C HIS A 96 -22.84 -25.06 22.23
N ILE A 97 -21.84 -25.76 21.70
CA ILE A 97 -20.47 -25.21 21.56
C ILE A 97 -20.36 -24.27 20.36
N SER A 98 -21.26 -24.39 19.37
CA SER A 98 -21.25 -23.62 18.12
C SER A 98 -21.86 -22.21 18.21
N ILE A 99 -22.11 -21.68 19.43
CA ILE A 99 -22.76 -20.36 19.64
C ILE A 99 -21.76 -19.18 19.46
N SER A 100 -20.65 -19.40 18.74
CA SER A 100 -19.70 -18.36 18.36
C SER A 100 -20.00 -17.83 16.96
N ASP A 101 -19.75 -16.54 16.74
CA ASP A 101 -20.02 -15.79 15.50
C ASP A 101 -19.58 -16.57 14.24
N GLU A 102 -20.57 -17.13 13.53
CA GLU A 102 -20.41 -18.06 12.41
C GLU A 102 -19.55 -17.49 11.29
N SER A 103 -19.49 -16.16 11.17
CA SER A 103 -18.64 -15.46 10.21
C SER A 103 -17.14 -15.58 10.53
N THR A 104 -16.78 -15.51 11.81
CA THR A 104 -15.39 -15.64 12.26
C THR A 104 -14.95 -17.10 12.24
N GLU A 105 -15.84 -18.00 12.63
CA GLU A 105 -15.60 -19.44 12.61
C GLU A 105 -15.36 -19.94 11.18
N ALA A 106 -16.15 -19.46 10.20
CA ALA A 106 -15.95 -19.79 8.79
C ALA A 106 -14.57 -19.37 8.25
N ALA A 107 -14.10 -18.18 8.61
CA ALA A 107 -12.77 -17.70 8.18
C ALA A 107 -11.64 -18.54 8.79
N TYR A 108 -11.73 -18.90 10.08
CA TYR A 108 -10.73 -19.76 10.73
C TYR A 108 -10.83 -21.23 10.28
N LYS A 109 -12.02 -21.70 9.92
CA LYS A 109 -12.24 -23.01 9.30
C LYS A 109 -11.56 -23.13 7.95
N GLU A 110 -11.71 -22.12 7.07
CA GLU A 110 -11.04 -22.10 5.77
C GLU A 110 -9.51 -22.11 5.94
N LEU A 111 -8.97 -21.28 6.86
CA LEU A 111 -7.55 -21.26 7.21
C LEU A 111 -7.05 -22.61 7.76
N TYR A 112 -7.86 -23.29 8.58
CA TYR A 112 -7.56 -24.62 9.11
C TYR A 112 -7.56 -25.68 8.01
N GLU A 113 -8.58 -25.70 7.13
CA GLU A 113 -8.68 -26.63 6.01
C GLU A 113 -7.54 -26.43 5.00
N GLU A 114 -7.13 -25.19 4.72
CA GLU A 114 -5.96 -24.89 3.89
C GLU A 114 -4.66 -25.43 4.51
N LYS A 115 -4.49 -25.27 5.83
CA LYS A 115 -3.30 -25.74 6.57
C LYS A 115 -3.27 -27.26 6.74
N MET A 116 -4.42 -27.90 6.95
CA MET A 116 -4.52 -29.33 7.23
C MET A 116 -4.66 -30.22 6.00
N ASN A 117 -4.99 -29.67 4.82
CA ASN A 117 -5.11 -30.48 3.62
C ASN A 117 -3.72 -30.73 2.99
N PRO A 118 -3.15 -31.94 3.10
CA PRO A 118 -1.82 -32.25 2.55
C PRO A 118 -1.76 -32.13 1.02
N PHE A 119 -2.92 -32.06 0.35
CA PHE A 119 -3.05 -31.90 -1.09
C PHE A 119 -3.42 -30.48 -1.52
N ALA A 120 -3.68 -29.52 -0.64
CA ALA A 120 -4.01 -28.15 -1.06
C ALA A 120 -2.84 -27.49 -1.81
N ALA A 121 -1.62 -27.65 -1.30
CA ALA A 121 -0.41 -27.20 -1.97
C ALA A 121 -0.15 -27.99 -3.28
N PHE A 122 -0.50 -29.28 -3.30
CA PHE A 122 -0.36 -30.13 -4.48
C PHE A 122 -1.34 -29.75 -5.59
N HIS A 123 -2.63 -29.62 -5.29
CA HIS A 123 -3.66 -29.17 -6.22
C HIS A 123 -3.45 -27.73 -6.69
N LYS A 124 -2.94 -26.84 -5.84
CA LYS A 124 -2.57 -25.46 -6.27
C LYS A 124 -1.42 -25.49 -7.27
N ARG A 125 -0.39 -26.32 -7.03
CA ARG A 125 0.73 -26.52 -7.96
C ARG A 125 0.31 -27.24 -9.24
N GLU A 126 -0.50 -28.27 -9.15
CA GLU A 126 -1.04 -29.04 -10.26
C GLU A 126 -1.99 -28.19 -11.13
N ARG A 127 -2.82 -27.35 -10.50
CA ARG A 127 -3.68 -26.39 -11.19
C ARG A 127 -2.83 -25.34 -11.92
N LEU A 128 -1.76 -24.83 -11.30
CA LEU A 128 -0.81 -23.93 -11.95
C LEU A 128 -0.02 -24.61 -13.09
N GLN A 129 0.35 -25.88 -12.94
CA GLN A 129 1.02 -26.67 -13.98
C GLN A 129 0.10 -26.98 -15.16
N ARG A 130 -1.14 -27.43 -14.92
CA ARG A 130 -2.15 -27.57 -15.98
C ARG A 130 -2.43 -26.22 -16.65
N TYR A 131 -2.53 -25.14 -15.89
CA TYR A 131 -2.64 -23.80 -16.47
C TYR A 131 -1.38 -23.39 -17.25
N SER A 132 -0.19 -23.93 -16.98
CA SER A 132 1.02 -23.65 -17.78
C SER A 132 1.16 -24.52 -19.02
N GLU A 133 0.60 -25.74 -19.01
CA GLU A 133 0.65 -26.72 -20.09
C GLU A 133 -0.41 -26.52 -21.18
N LEU A 134 -1.46 -25.72 -20.92
CA LEU A 134 -2.42 -25.31 -21.94
C LEU A 134 -1.86 -24.20 -22.85
N THR A 135 -2.12 -24.34 -24.15
CA THR A 135 -1.55 -23.61 -25.29
C THR A 135 -1.44 -22.08 -25.07
N PRO A 136 -0.22 -21.50 -25.12
CA PRO A 136 0.01 -20.04 -24.99
C PRO A 136 -0.86 -19.11 -25.85
N PRO A 137 -1.24 -19.43 -27.10
CA PRO A 137 -2.09 -18.55 -27.91
C PRO A 137 -3.55 -18.52 -27.46
N GLU A 138 -4.08 -19.61 -26.89
CA GLU A 138 -5.47 -19.65 -26.39
C GLU A 138 -5.65 -18.79 -25.14
N LYS A 139 -4.62 -18.70 -24.29
CA LYS A 139 -4.60 -17.79 -23.13
C LYS A 139 -4.60 -16.33 -23.55
N LEU A 140 -3.89 -16.00 -24.63
CA LEU A 140 -3.87 -14.65 -25.15
C LEU A 140 -5.25 -14.30 -25.73
N MET A 141 -5.84 -15.19 -26.54
CA MET A 141 -7.16 -14.98 -27.14
C MET A 141 -8.28 -14.87 -26.09
N LEU A 142 -8.27 -15.72 -25.07
CA LEU A 142 -9.25 -15.67 -23.98
C LEU A 142 -9.02 -14.46 -23.06
N SER A 143 -7.76 -14.06 -22.83
CA SER A 143 -7.43 -12.83 -22.10
C SER A 143 -7.86 -11.60 -22.88
N PHE A 144 -7.62 -11.52 -24.19
CA PHE A 144 -8.08 -10.41 -25.04
C PHE A 144 -9.62 -10.31 -25.05
N SER A 145 -10.31 -11.45 -25.19
CA SER A 145 -11.79 -11.50 -25.19
C SER A 145 -12.36 -11.13 -23.82
N SER A 146 -11.78 -11.66 -22.74
CA SER A 146 -12.20 -11.37 -21.36
C SER A 146 -11.80 -9.98 -20.91
N PHE A 147 -10.69 -9.42 -21.37
CA PHE A 147 -10.27 -8.06 -21.09
C PHE A 147 -11.24 -7.04 -21.70
N PHE A 148 -11.72 -7.33 -22.92
CA PHE A 148 -12.75 -6.54 -23.57
C PHE A 148 -14.12 -6.63 -22.86
N LEU A 149 -14.49 -7.80 -22.31
CA LEU A 149 -15.76 -7.98 -21.60
C LEU A 149 -15.72 -7.56 -20.11
N SER A 150 -14.60 -7.77 -19.44
CA SER A 150 -14.43 -7.54 -17.99
C SER A 150 -14.33 -6.06 -17.68
N ASN A 151 -13.64 -5.28 -18.53
CA ASN A 151 -13.36 -3.87 -18.27
C ASN A 151 -14.63 -3.01 -18.43
N ARG A 152 -15.02 -2.30 -17.35
CA ARG A 152 -16.19 -1.39 -17.33
C ARG A 152 -16.13 -0.34 -18.44
N HIS A 153 -14.93 0.14 -18.78
CA HIS A 153 -14.73 1.12 -19.84
C HIS A 153 -14.95 0.53 -21.23
N ALA A 154 -14.54 -0.71 -21.46
CA ALA A 154 -14.73 -1.39 -22.75
C ALA A 154 -16.22 -1.63 -23.04
N ARG A 155 -17.04 -1.95 -22.03
CA ARG A 155 -18.50 -2.04 -22.18
C ARG A 155 -19.14 -0.70 -22.55
N ILE A 156 -18.70 0.39 -21.92
CA ILE A 156 -19.19 1.75 -22.23
C ILE A 156 -18.80 2.15 -23.67
N PHE A 157 -17.57 1.83 -24.07
CA PHE A 157 -17.09 2.07 -25.44
C PHE A 157 -17.90 1.30 -26.49
N LEU A 158 -18.16 0.01 -26.26
CA LEU A 158 -18.96 -0.83 -27.17
C LEU A 158 -20.40 -0.30 -27.31
N PHE A 159 -21.02 0.08 -26.18
CA PHE A 159 -22.35 0.66 -26.19
C PHE A 159 -22.38 1.98 -26.98
N GLY A 160 -21.39 2.85 -26.77
CA GLY A 160 -21.23 4.08 -27.54
C GLY A 160 -21.05 3.83 -29.04
N TYR A 161 -20.24 2.84 -29.42
CA TYR A 161 -20.04 2.44 -30.81
C TYR A 161 -21.36 2.00 -31.47
N MET A 162 -22.15 1.15 -30.78
CA MET A 162 -23.46 0.73 -31.28
C MET A 162 -24.40 1.91 -31.47
N VAL A 163 -24.50 2.82 -30.49
CA VAL A 163 -25.35 4.02 -30.60
C VAL A 163 -24.92 4.92 -31.76
N CYS A 164 -23.61 5.19 -31.90
CA CYS A 164 -23.09 5.97 -33.02
C CYS A 164 -23.42 5.33 -34.37
N LEU A 165 -23.29 4.01 -34.49
CA LEU A 165 -23.61 3.29 -35.72
C LEU A 165 -25.10 3.39 -36.05
N HIS A 166 -25.98 3.26 -35.06
CA HIS A 166 -27.42 3.45 -35.25
C HIS A 166 -27.75 4.88 -35.68
N LEU A 167 -27.17 5.89 -35.03
CA LEU A 167 -27.36 7.30 -35.42
C LEU A 167 -26.87 7.58 -36.84
N LEU A 168 -25.75 6.98 -37.24
CA LEU A 168 -25.20 7.13 -38.58
C LEU A 168 -26.10 6.50 -39.63
N VAL A 169 -26.60 5.28 -39.40
CA VAL A 169 -27.53 4.59 -40.33
C VAL A 169 -28.88 5.30 -40.39
N SER A 170 -29.44 5.69 -39.24
CA SER A 170 -30.69 6.45 -39.19
C SER A 170 -30.52 7.81 -39.87
N GLY A 171 -29.38 8.48 -39.67
CA GLY A 171 -29.05 9.75 -40.31
C GLY A 171 -28.86 9.62 -41.82
N SER A 172 -28.19 8.57 -42.30
CA SER A 172 -28.01 8.34 -43.74
C SER A 172 -29.35 8.05 -44.42
N MET A 173 -30.21 7.22 -43.81
CA MET A 173 -31.54 6.93 -44.34
C MET A 173 -32.45 8.17 -44.31
N TYR A 174 -32.37 8.98 -43.24
CA TYR A 174 -33.08 10.26 -43.16
C TYR A 174 -32.64 11.24 -44.25
N SER A 175 -31.33 11.38 -44.46
CA SER A 175 -30.77 12.25 -45.51
C SER A 175 -31.21 11.82 -46.91
N VAL A 176 -31.17 10.51 -47.20
CA VAL A 176 -31.61 9.95 -48.49
C VAL A 176 -33.11 10.12 -48.69
N THR A 177 -33.91 9.88 -47.65
CA THR A 177 -35.39 10.02 -47.70
C THR A 177 -35.81 11.47 -47.85
N HIS A 178 -35.11 12.42 -47.20
CA HIS A 178 -35.39 13.84 -47.36
C HIS A 178 -34.94 14.36 -48.73
N ARG A 179 -33.82 13.86 -49.28
CA ARG A 179 -33.38 14.19 -50.64
C ARG A 179 -34.27 13.63 -51.75
N THR A 180 -34.99 12.55 -51.50
CA THR A 180 -35.92 11.94 -52.48
C THR A 180 -37.33 12.56 -52.43
N ARG A 181 -37.62 13.41 -51.43
CA ARG A 181 -38.91 14.12 -51.30
C ARG A 181 -38.90 15.56 -51.85
N CYS A 182 -37.78 16.01 -52.40
CA CYS A 182 -37.68 17.22 -53.23
C CYS A 182 -37.45 16.80 -54.68
#